data_AF-G2I7G6-F1
#
_entry.id   AF-G2I7G6-F1
#
_cell.length_a   1.000
_cell.length_b   1.000
_cell.length_c   1.000
_cell.angle_alpha   90.00
_cell.angle_beta   90.00
_cell.angle_gamma   90.00
#
_symmetry.space_group_name_H-M   'P 1'
#
loop_
_entity.id
_entity.type
_entity.pdbx_description
1 polymer ?
#
loop_
_entity_poly.entity_id
_entity_poly.type
_entity_poly.pdbx_seq_one_letter_code
_entity_poly.pdbx_strand_id
1 'polypeptide(L)'
;MQTPLYTGHVNGRPLRYFRADDGGLPRHAFLDLLDAAALPEDAKLMFLRMVRNGQWKDDTQVVPTPTGPVVTAPHFMAQGFIGVLGELGMNNDLIDRAYTEGLTSACDALMGDLPPQARFEAIISMGRKHLGVDQ
;
A
#
# COMPACT_ATOMS: atom_id res chain seq x y z
N MET A 1 -9.90 15.74 4.00
CA MET A 1 -8.90 15.67 2.92
C MET A 1 -7.62 15.10 3.53
N GLN A 2 -7.07 14.02 2.99
CA GLN A 2 -5.86 13.38 3.51
C GLN A 2 -4.62 13.83 2.74
N THR A 3 -3.50 13.97 3.45
CA THR A 3 -2.16 14.08 2.87
C THR A 3 -1.42 12.76 3.05
N PRO A 4 -0.50 12.39 2.15
CA PRO A 4 0.33 11.21 2.36
C PRO A 4 1.11 11.31 3.68
N LEU A 5 1.19 10.20 4.44
CA LEU A 5 2.10 10.05 5.57
C LEU A 5 3.55 10.11 5.12
N TYR A 6 3.82 9.50 3.96
CA TYR A 6 5.13 9.38 3.35
C TYR A 6 4.98 9.19 1.85
N THR A 7 5.98 9.63 1.08
CA THR A 7 6.10 9.33 -0.35
C THR A 7 7.45 8.67 -0.59
N GLY A 8 7.43 7.38 -0.85
CA GLY A 8 8.61 6.60 -1.22
C GLY A 8 8.85 6.61 -2.72
N HIS A 9 9.91 5.90 -3.15
CA HIS A 9 10.18 5.68 -4.57
C HIS A 9 10.35 4.18 -4.84
N VAL A 10 9.58 3.66 -5.78
CA VAL A 10 9.69 2.27 -6.24
C VAL A 10 10.02 2.33 -7.73
N ASN A 11 11.15 1.73 -8.12
CA ASN A 11 11.65 1.76 -9.50
C ASN A 11 11.71 3.19 -10.09
N GLY A 12 12.16 4.15 -9.28
CA GLY A 12 12.28 5.56 -9.67
C GLY A 12 10.95 6.34 -9.76
N ARG A 13 9.80 5.70 -9.46
CA ARG A 13 8.49 6.36 -9.46
C ARG A 13 7.97 6.60 -8.04
N PRO A 14 7.27 7.72 -7.80
CA PRO A 14 6.75 8.02 -6.48
C PRO A 14 5.66 7.02 -6.09
N LEU A 15 5.68 6.58 -4.83
CA LEU A 15 4.63 5.76 -4.22
C LEU A 15 4.16 6.43 -2.93
N ARG A 16 2.92 6.93 -2.94
CA ARG A 16 2.32 7.62 -1.78
C ARG A 16 1.69 6.63 -0.81
N TYR A 17 1.93 6.84 0.48
CA TYR A 17 1.35 6.07 1.58
C TYR A 17 0.43 6.94 2.43
N PHE A 18 -0.71 6.39 2.86
CA PHE A 18 -1.79 7.08 3.56
C PHE A 18 -2.15 6.34 4.85
N ARG A 19 -2.75 7.07 5.79
CA ARG A 19 -3.28 6.47 7.02
C ARG A 19 -4.47 5.58 6.69
N ALA A 20 -4.55 4.40 7.31
CA ALA A 20 -5.74 3.57 7.27
C ALA A 20 -6.76 4.05 8.31
N ASP A 21 -8.03 4.11 7.93
CA ASP A 21 -9.11 4.61 8.81
C ASP A 21 -9.40 3.66 9.98
N ASP A 22 -9.12 2.36 9.82
CA ASP A 22 -9.26 1.33 10.83
C ASP A 22 -8.08 1.27 11.81
N GLY A 23 -7.06 2.12 11.63
CA GLY A 23 -5.81 2.06 12.39
C GLY A 23 -4.99 0.79 12.11
N GLY A 24 -5.15 0.18 10.94
CA GLY A 24 -4.29 -0.86 10.40
C GLY A 24 -3.00 -0.30 9.78
N LEU A 25 -2.29 -1.16 9.05
CA LEU A 25 -1.09 -0.78 8.30
C LEU A 25 -1.38 0.36 7.31
N PRO A 26 -0.42 1.27 7.04
CA PRO A 26 -0.59 2.30 6.03
C PRO A 26 -1.06 1.73 4.69
N ARG A 27 -2.03 2.43 4.07
CA ARG A 27 -2.52 2.13 2.73
C ARG A 27 -1.60 2.79 1.70
N HIS A 28 -1.52 2.26 0.49
CA HIS A 28 -0.72 2.88 -0.58
C HIS A 28 -1.61 3.34 -1.73
N ALA A 29 -1.18 4.36 -2.48
CA ALA A 29 -1.82 4.74 -3.73
C ALA A 29 -1.69 3.59 -4.74
N PHE A 30 -2.82 3.03 -5.14
CA PHE A 30 -2.86 1.82 -5.98
C PHE A 30 -2.23 2.06 -7.36
N LEU A 31 -2.56 3.18 -8.00
CA LEU A 31 -2.05 3.52 -9.32
C LEU A 31 -0.55 3.82 -9.31
N ASP A 32 -0.04 4.43 -8.24
CA ASP A 32 1.38 4.70 -8.08
C ASP A 32 2.20 3.39 -8.12
N LEU A 33 1.70 2.33 -7.46
CA LEU A 33 2.35 1.01 -7.44
C LEU A 33 2.28 0.32 -8.82
N LEU A 34 1.14 0.40 -9.51
CA LEU A 34 1.00 -0.13 -10.88
C LEU A 34 1.96 0.56 -11.85
N ASP A 35 2.14 1.87 -11.70
CA ASP A 35 3.06 2.63 -12.53
C ASP A 35 4.53 2.27 -12.22
N ALA A 36 4.88 2.10 -10.95
CA ALA A 36 6.21 1.70 -10.50
C ALA A 36 6.64 0.33 -11.07
N ALA A 37 5.70 -0.61 -11.22
CA ALA A 37 5.99 -1.94 -11.74
C ALA A 37 6.28 -2.00 -13.24
N ALA A 38 6.14 -0.89 -13.97
CA ALA A 38 6.38 -0.81 -15.42
C ALA A 38 5.65 -1.91 -16.22
N LEU A 39 4.45 -2.29 -15.78
CA LEU A 39 3.65 -3.33 -16.41
C LEU A 39 3.21 -2.94 -17.83
N PRO A 40 3.05 -3.93 -18.73
CA PRO A 40 2.28 -3.77 -19.95
C PRO A 40 0.87 -3.20 -19.69
N GLU A 41 0.36 -2.41 -20.63
CA GLU A 41 -0.91 -1.69 -20.47
C GLU A 41 -2.11 -2.63 -20.23
N ASP A 42 -2.12 -3.78 -20.90
CA ASP A 42 -3.14 -4.83 -20.72
C ASP A 42 -3.13 -5.41 -19.30
N ALA A 43 -1.94 -5.65 -18.74
CA ALA A 43 -1.79 -6.08 -17.35
C ALA A 43 -2.28 -5.01 -16.37
N LYS A 44 -1.98 -3.73 -16.61
CA LYS A 44 -2.53 -2.62 -15.80
C LYS A 44 -4.05 -2.57 -15.84
N LEU A 45 -4.65 -2.73 -17.03
CA LEU A 45 -6.10 -2.75 -17.21
C LEU A 45 -6.76 -3.91 -16.46
N MET A 46 -6.11 -5.06 -16.36
CA MET A 46 -6.61 -6.19 -15.55
C MET A 46 -6.72 -5.81 -14.07
N PHE A 47 -5.65 -5.25 -13.48
CA PHE A 47 -5.64 -4.82 -12.08
C PHE A 47 -6.65 -3.69 -11.80
N LEU A 48 -6.79 -2.74 -12.73
CA LEU A 48 -7.81 -1.70 -12.67
C LEU A 48 -9.24 -2.28 -12.66
N ARG A 49 -9.51 -3.33 -13.44
CA ARG A 49 -10.81 -4.01 -13.43
C ARG A 49 -11.09 -4.71 -12.10
N MET A 50 -10.07 -5.33 -11.50
CA MET A 50 -10.18 -5.99 -10.18
C MET A 50 -10.58 -5.00 -9.08
N VAL A 51 -10.00 -3.79 -9.11
CA VAL A 51 -10.31 -2.71 -8.16
C VAL A 51 -11.65 -2.04 -8.45
N ARG A 52 -12.05 -1.90 -9.72
CA ARG A 52 -13.30 -1.21 -10.05
C ARG A 52 -14.54 -2.06 -9.79
N ASN A 53 -14.52 -3.31 -10.24
CA ASN A 53 -15.71 -4.18 -10.29
C ASN A 53 -15.42 -5.63 -9.90
N GLY A 54 -14.22 -5.95 -9.44
CA GLY A 54 -13.80 -7.32 -9.16
C GLY A 54 -13.60 -7.59 -7.68
N GLN A 55 -12.78 -8.61 -7.39
CA GLN A 55 -12.52 -9.12 -6.05
C GLN A 55 -11.94 -8.11 -5.06
N TRP A 56 -11.35 -7.00 -5.51
CA TRP A 56 -10.72 -5.98 -4.65
C TRP A 56 -11.54 -4.69 -4.54
N LYS A 57 -12.76 -4.68 -5.09
CA LYS A 57 -13.61 -3.50 -5.08
C LYS A 57 -13.84 -2.99 -3.66
N ASP A 58 -14.18 -3.89 -2.75
CA ASP A 58 -14.55 -3.53 -1.38
C ASP A 58 -13.34 -3.32 -0.46
N ASP A 59 -12.15 -3.72 -0.91
CA ASP A 59 -10.89 -3.55 -0.17
C ASP A 59 -10.23 -2.20 -0.40
N THR A 60 -10.54 -1.53 -1.50
CA THR A 60 -9.97 -0.23 -1.86
C THR A 60 -10.83 0.94 -1.37
N GLN A 61 -10.18 2.09 -1.17
CA GLN A 61 -10.84 3.30 -0.68
C GLN A 61 -10.42 4.50 -1.51
N VAL A 62 -11.38 5.33 -1.88
CA VAL A 62 -11.09 6.62 -2.53
C VAL A 62 -10.93 7.68 -1.45
N VAL A 63 -9.72 8.24 -1.32
CA VAL A 63 -9.44 9.32 -0.38
C VAL A 63 -9.32 10.66 -1.12
N PRO A 64 -10.00 11.73 -0.67
CA PRO A 64 -9.81 13.06 -1.25
C PRO A 64 -8.47 13.64 -0.81
N THR A 65 -7.62 14.03 -1.77
CA THR A 65 -6.33 14.71 -1.53
C THR A 65 -6.32 16.11 -2.18
N PRO A 66 -5.38 17.01 -1.80
CA PRO A 66 -5.29 18.35 -2.41
C PRO A 66 -5.07 18.34 -3.93
N THR A 67 -4.49 17.27 -4.47
CA THR A 67 -4.23 17.09 -5.90
C THR A 67 -5.33 16.31 -6.63
N GLY A 68 -6.43 15.97 -5.95
CA GLY A 68 -7.52 15.16 -6.48
C GLY A 68 -7.76 13.85 -5.70
N PRO A 69 -8.82 13.10 -6.01
CA PRO A 69 -9.10 11.82 -5.36
C PRO A 69 -8.03 10.77 -5.72
N VAL A 70 -7.66 9.96 -4.74
CA VAL A 70 -6.69 8.87 -4.89
C VAL A 70 -7.31 7.55 -4.45
N VAL A 71 -7.18 6.50 -5.27
CA VAL A 71 -7.54 5.14 -4.88
C VAL A 71 -6.40 4.56 -4.04
N THR A 72 -6.71 4.16 -2.81
CA THR A 72 -5.77 3.55 -1.89
C THR A 72 -6.10 2.07 -1.67
N ALA A 73 -5.06 1.25 -1.56
CA ALA A 73 -5.17 -0.19 -1.34
C ALA A 73 -4.43 -0.61 -0.06
N PRO A 74 -4.92 -1.66 0.63
CA PRO A 74 -4.26 -2.23 1.81
C PRO A 74 -2.98 -2.97 1.44
N HIS A 75 -2.15 -3.24 2.45
CA HIS A 75 -0.85 -3.89 2.27
C HIS A 75 -0.94 -5.27 1.57
N PHE A 76 -1.93 -6.11 1.90
CA PHE A 76 -2.03 -7.45 1.31
C PHE A 76 -2.20 -7.41 -0.22
N MET A 77 -2.84 -6.36 -0.75
CA MET A 77 -2.96 -6.18 -2.19
C MET A 77 -1.60 -5.90 -2.85
N ALA A 78 -0.72 -5.14 -2.18
CA ALA A 78 0.66 -4.95 -2.66
C ALA A 78 1.44 -6.27 -2.62
N GLN A 79 1.29 -7.07 -1.57
CA GLN A 79 1.94 -8.38 -1.47
C GLN A 79 1.49 -9.32 -2.60
N GLY A 80 0.18 -9.43 -2.83
CA GLY A 80 -0.36 -10.22 -3.93
C GLY A 80 0.13 -9.72 -5.29
N PHE A 81 0.13 -8.41 -5.48
CA PHE A 81 0.64 -7.79 -6.71
C PHE A 81 2.13 -8.09 -6.95
N ILE A 82 2.98 -7.86 -5.96
CA ILE A 82 4.43 -8.09 -6.04
C ILE A 82 4.71 -9.59 -6.24
N GLY A 83 3.97 -10.47 -5.57
CA GLY A 83 4.07 -11.92 -5.77
C GLY A 83 3.79 -12.33 -7.21
N VAL A 84 2.72 -11.80 -7.82
CA VAL A 84 2.39 -12.06 -9.23
C VAL A 84 3.49 -11.60 -10.19
N LEU A 85 4.20 -10.49 -9.90
CA LEU A 85 5.34 -10.08 -10.74
C LEU A 85 6.41 -11.18 -10.81
N GLY A 86 6.68 -11.85 -9.68
CA GLY A 86 7.60 -12.98 -9.63
C GLY A 86 7.11 -14.18 -10.43
N GLU A 87 5.82 -14.50 -10.37
CA GLU A 87 5.19 -15.56 -11.18
C GLU A 87 5.27 -15.29 -12.69
N LEU A 88 5.25 -14.02 -13.09
CA LEU A 88 5.44 -13.57 -14.47
C LEU A 88 6.91 -13.55 -14.92
N GLY A 89 7.85 -14.00 -14.08
CA GLY A 89 9.27 -14.03 -14.37
C GLY A 89 9.96 -12.65 -14.31
N MET A 90 9.29 -11.64 -13.75
CA MET A 90 9.90 -10.33 -13.53
C MET A 90 10.74 -10.37 -12.26
N ASN A 91 11.91 -9.73 -12.28
CA ASN A 91 12.68 -9.51 -11.05
C ASN A 91 11.93 -8.50 -10.17
N ASN A 92 11.30 -8.99 -9.12
CA ASN A 92 10.48 -8.22 -8.20
C ASN A 92 11.21 -7.88 -6.88
N ASP A 93 12.41 -8.39 -6.63
CA ASP A 93 13.16 -8.18 -5.38
C ASP A 93 13.38 -6.69 -5.08
N LEU A 94 13.73 -5.91 -6.11
CA LEU A 94 13.94 -4.47 -5.99
C LEU A 94 12.64 -3.72 -5.70
N ILE A 95 11.52 -4.19 -6.25
CA ILE A 95 10.20 -3.61 -6.02
C ILE A 95 9.75 -3.93 -4.60
N ASP A 96 9.88 -5.18 -4.16
CA ASP A 96 9.51 -5.63 -2.82
C ASP A 96 10.30 -4.90 -1.74
N ARG A 97 11.61 -4.79 -1.93
CA ARG A 97 12.49 -4.05 -1.02
C ARG A 97 12.10 -2.58 -0.95
N ALA A 98 11.96 -1.90 -2.08
CA ALA A 98 11.61 -0.47 -2.11
C ALA A 98 10.23 -0.20 -1.52
N TYR A 99 9.26 -1.09 -1.81
CA TYR A 99 7.93 -1.03 -1.22
C TYR A 99 8.00 -1.18 0.31
N THR A 100 8.79 -2.15 0.80
CA THR A 100 8.98 -2.40 2.23
C THR A 100 9.64 -1.22 2.93
N GLU A 101 10.71 -0.65 2.38
CA GLU A 101 11.38 0.55 2.92
C GLU A 101 10.42 1.75 2.99
N GLY A 102 9.59 1.93 1.96
CA GLY A 102 8.56 2.97 1.95
C GLY A 102 7.46 2.74 2.99
N LEU A 103 7.00 1.49 3.17
CA LEU A 103 6.01 1.14 4.18
C LEU A 103 6.57 1.33 5.60
N THR A 104 7.82 0.95 5.85
CA THR A 104 8.51 1.20 7.12
C THR A 104 8.55 2.69 7.43
N SER A 105 8.93 3.53 6.46
CA SER A 105 8.96 4.98 6.63
C SER A 105 7.58 5.57 6.90
N ALA A 106 6.54 5.03 6.27
CA ALA A 106 5.14 5.42 6.54
C ALA A 106 4.68 5.01 7.94
N CYS A 107 5.06 3.82 8.41
CA CYS A 107 4.82 3.36 9.78
C CYS A 107 5.55 4.24 10.81
N ASP A 108 6.77 4.68 10.50
CA ASP A 108 7.53 5.58 11.36
C ASP A 108 6.89 6.97 11.42
N ALA A 109 6.42 7.50 10.29
CA ALA A 109 5.64 8.74 10.27
C ALA A 109 4.30 8.61 11.04
N LEU A 110 3.70 7.41 11.05
CA LEU A 110 2.45 7.15 11.77
C LEU A 110 2.64 7.06 13.30
N MET A 111 3.78 6.55 13.75
CA MET A 111 4.03 6.15 15.15
C MET A 111 5.22 6.87 15.81
N GLY A 112 5.88 7.80 15.12
CA GLY A 112 7.20 8.33 15.51
C GLY A 112 7.25 8.99 16.88
N ASP A 113 6.14 9.58 17.33
CA ASP A 113 6.04 10.26 18.63
C ASP A 113 5.60 9.32 19.76
N LEU A 114 5.33 8.04 19.47
CA LEU A 114 4.90 7.08 20.48
C LEU A 114 6.09 6.60 21.33
N PRO A 115 5.92 6.42 22.65
CA PRO A 115 6.93 5.75 23.46
C PRO A 115 7.12 4.30 22.99
N PRO A 116 8.28 3.67 23.25
CA PRO A 116 8.63 2.36 22.70
C PRO A 116 7.57 1.27 22.92
N GLN A 117 6.97 1.24 24.12
CA GLN A 117 5.91 0.29 24.45
C GLN A 117 4.65 0.49 23.60
N ALA A 118 4.16 1.73 23.50
CA ALA A 118 2.97 2.06 22.69
C ALA A 118 3.22 1.80 21.20
N ARG A 119 4.44 2.00 20.71
CA ARG A 119 4.82 1.64 19.34
C ARG A 119 4.74 0.14 19.10
N PHE A 120 5.20 -0.67 20.05
CA PHE A 120 5.11 -2.14 19.95
C PHE A 120 3.66 -2.63 19.99
N GLU A 121 2.83 -2.06 20.87
CA GLU A 121 1.39 -2.33 20.95
C GLU A 121 0.68 -1.97 19.64
N ALA A 122 1.02 -0.84 19.03
CA ALA A 122 0.49 -0.44 17.72
C ALA A 122 0.89 -1.42 16.60
N ILE A 123 2.14 -1.89 16.57
CA ILE A 123 2.59 -2.92 15.61
C ILE A 123 1.76 -4.20 15.75
N ILE A 124 1.56 -4.68 16.98
CA ILE A 124 0.73 -5.87 17.24
C ILE A 124 -0.71 -5.64 16.76
N SER A 125 -1.31 -4.50 17.08
CA SER A 125 -2.68 -4.18 16.67
C SER A 125 -2.82 -4.12 15.14
N MET A 126 -1.89 -3.45 14.45
CA MET A 126 -1.88 -3.42 12.98
C MET A 126 -1.73 -4.83 12.38
N GLY A 127 -0.87 -5.66 12.97
CA GLY A 127 -0.69 -7.05 12.56
C GLY A 127 -1.95 -7.90 12.73
N ARG A 128 -2.67 -7.76 13.85
CA ARG A 128 -3.93 -8.48 14.10
C ARG A 128 -5.02 -8.10 13.09
N LYS A 129 -5.14 -6.81 12.75
CA LYS A 129 -6.05 -6.33 11.70
C LYS A 129 -5.68 -6.87 10.33
N HIS A 130 -4.39 -6.83 9.98
CA HIS A 130 -3.89 -7.38 8.71
C HIS A 130 -4.20 -8.88 8.56
N LEU A 131 -4.11 -9.64 9.66
CA LEU A 131 -4.41 -11.08 9.69
C LEU A 131 -5.91 -11.38 9.85
N GLY A 132 -6.77 -10.37 10.01
CA GLY A 132 -8.21 -10.55 10.24
C GLY A 132 -8.57 -11.20 11.59
N VAL A 133 -7.70 -11.07 12.60
CA VAL A 133 -7.84 -11.71 13.94
C VAL A 133 -8.62 -10.82 14.92
N ASP A 134 -8.92 -9.57 14.56
CA ASP A 134 -9.70 -8.61 15.35
C ASP A 134 -11.19 -8.54 14.93
N GLN A 135 -11.77 -9.65 14.44
CA GLN A 135 -13.21 -9.74 14.15
C GLN A 135 -14.04 -9.98 15.41
#